data_AF-A0A9R0ZIM8-F1
#
_entry.id   AF-A0A9R0ZIM8-F1
#
_cell.length_a   1.000
_cell.length_b   1.000
_cell.length_c   1.000
_cell.angle_alpha   90.00
_cell.angle_beta   90.00
_cell.angle_gamma   90.00
#
_symmetry.space_group_name_H-M   'P 1'
#
loop_
_entity.id
_entity.type
_entity.pdbx_description
1 polymer ?
#
loop_
_entity_poly.entity_id
_entity_poly.type
_entity_poly.pdbx_seq_one_letter_code
_entity_poly.pdbx_strand_id
1 'polypeptide(L)'
;MSQKQFENEVDLLMRLEHPNIVRLVGYCYEIENEHFPLNGKYVFAGKAESLLCLEYLPNGSLDEFLSDSDKSSRLDWHTRYKIIEGTCSGLQYLHKQTDGPIIHLDLKPANLLLNDALEPKLADFGLSRLLDQQGTVCTMEVNGTL
;
A
#
# COMPACT_ATOMS: atom_id res chain seq x y z
N MET A 1 -1.41 -9.10 -7.08
CA MET A 1 -2.31 -7.93 -7.13
C MET A 1 -3.17 -8.04 -8.39
N SER A 2 -4.48 -7.82 -8.30
CA SER A 2 -5.34 -7.75 -9.49
C SER A 2 -5.19 -6.40 -10.20
N GLN A 3 -5.54 -6.32 -11.49
CA GLN A 3 -5.50 -5.06 -12.24
C GLN A 3 -6.29 -3.94 -11.52
N LYS A 4 -7.47 -4.27 -10.99
CA LYS A 4 -8.29 -3.32 -10.23
C LYS A 4 -7.60 -2.80 -8.96
N GLN A 5 -6.88 -3.66 -8.25
CA GLN A 5 -6.13 -3.26 -7.05
C GLN A 5 -4.96 -2.34 -7.43
N PHE A 6 -4.27 -2.64 -8.54
CA PHE A 6 -3.17 -1.81 -9.04
C PHE A 6 -3.65 -0.42 -9.47
N GLU A 7 -4.69 -0.34 -10.31
CA GLU A 7 -5.29 0.93 -10.75
C GLU A 7 -5.73 1.78 -9.55
N ASN A 8 -6.41 1.15 -8.58
CA ASN A 8 -6.84 1.82 -7.36
C ASN A 8 -5.67 2.34 -6.51
N GLU A 9 -4.61 1.54 -6.33
CA GLU A 9 -3.43 1.96 -5.58
C GLU A 9 -2.71 3.13 -6.26
N VAL A 10 -2.52 3.08 -7.59
CA VAL A 10 -1.93 4.18 -8.36
C VAL A 10 -2.78 5.46 -8.20
N ASP A 11 -4.09 5.36 -8.41
CA ASP A 11 -5.02 6.50 -8.32
C ASP A 11 -5.04 7.14 -6.93
N LEU A 12 -4.91 6.34 -5.87
CA LEU A 12 -4.81 6.86 -4.50
C LEU A 12 -3.44 7.51 -4.28
N LEU A 13 -2.35 6.80 -4.55
CA LEU A 13 -1.01 7.30 -4.27
C LEU A 13 -0.59 8.51 -5.13
N MET A 14 -1.21 8.72 -6.30
CA MET A 14 -0.99 9.93 -7.12
C MET A 14 -1.48 11.22 -6.46
N ARG A 15 -2.46 11.16 -5.55
CA ARG A 15 -3.07 12.33 -4.88
C ARG A 15 -2.71 12.46 -3.40
N LEU A 16 -2.15 11.41 -2.80
CA LEU A 16 -1.78 11.40 -1.39
C LEU A 16 -0.38 11.98 -1.21
N GLU A 17 -0.29 13.03 -0.40
CA GLU A 17 0.97 13.64 -0.02
C GLU A 17 0.98 13.89 1.49
N HIS A 18 1.71 13.04 2.22
CA HIS A 18 1.80 13.12 3.67
C HIS A 18 3.12 12.51 4.16
N PRO A 19 3.78 13.06 5.21
CA PRO A 19 5.03 12.52 5.74
C PRO A 19 4.96 11.04 6.15
N ASN A 20 3.80 10.58 6.60
CA ASN A 20 3.55 9.19 7.03
C ASN A 20 2.82 8.32 6.00
N ILE A 21 2.86 8.69 4.72
CA ILE A 21 2.38 7.86 3.60
C ILE A 21 3.52 7.68 2.61
N VAL A 22 3.67 6.47 2.07
CA VAL A 22 4.69 6.19 1.06
C VAL A 22 4.41 7.00 -0.21
N ARG A 23 5.43 7.65 -0.73
CA ARG A 23 5.34 8.49 -1.92
C ARG A 23 5.48 7.64 -3.18
N LEU A 24 4.54 7.83 -4.11
CA LEU A 24 4.68 7.34 -5.48
C LEU A 24 5.76 8.13 -6.23
N VAL A 25 6.70 7.43 -6.83
CA VAL A 25 7.71 7.99 -7.75
C VAL A 25 7.23 7.86 -9.20
N GLY A 26 6.58 6.75 -9.52
CA GLY A 26 5.99 6.51 -10.84
C GLY A 26 5.34 5.14 -10.92
N TYR A 27 4.74 4.84 -12.06
CA TYR A 27 4.16 3.53 -12.36
C TYR A 27 4.40 3.19 -13.83
N CYS A 28 4.29 1.89 -14.16
CA CYS A 28 4.29 1.40 -15.53
C CYS A 28 3.10 0.47 -15.72
N TYR A 29 2.43 0.58 -16.87
CA TYR A 29 1.40 -0.34 -17.30
C TYR A 29 1.57 -0.58 -18.81
N GLU A 30 2.01 -1.79 -19.17
CA GLU A 30 2.32 -2.20 -20.54
C GLU A 30 1.48 -3.45 -20.89
N ILE A 31 0.94 -3.52 -22.11
CA ILE A 31 0.26 -4.72 -22.61
C ILE A 31 1.07 -5.26 -23.78
N GLU A 32 1.65 -6.44 -23.59
CA GLU A 32 2.35 -7.16 -24.65
C GLU A 32 1.42 -8.19 -25.28
N ASN A 33 1.34 -8.23 -26.62
CA ASN A 33 0.57 -9.25 -27.31
C ASN A 33 1.46 -10.47 -27.59
N GLU A 34 1.12 -11.60 -26.98
CA GLU A 34 1.83 -12.86 -27.16
C GLU A 34 0.95 -13.86 -27.94
N HIS A 35 1.60 -14.66 -28.79
CA HIS A 35 0.98 -15.82 -29.42
C HIS A 35 1.09 -17.01 -28.49
N PHE A 36 -0.03 -17.56 -28.03
CA PHE A 36 -0.04 -18.72 -27.16
C PHE A 36 -0.84 -19.88 -27.78
N PRO A 37 -0.36 -21.13 -27.65
CA PRO A 37 -1.10 -22.29 -28.11
C PRO A 37 -2.23 -22.61 -27.13
N LEU A 38 -3.47 -22.57 -27.61
CA LEU A 38 -4.67 -22.99 -26.87
C LEU A 38 -5.45 -24.01 -27.70
N ASN A 39 -5.60 -25.24 -27.17
CA ASN A 39 -6.31 -26.34 -27.83
C ASN A 39 -5.85 -26.60 -29.29
N GLY A 40 -4.53 -26.54 -29.53
CA GLY A 40 -3.94 -26.79 -30.85
C GLY A 40 -4.06 -25.64 -31.86
N LYS A 41 -4.54 -24.46 -31.44
CA LYS A 41 -4.55 -23.23 -32.25
C LYS A 41 -3.73 -22.15 -31.58
N TYR A 42 -3.04 -21.33 -32.37
CA TYR A 42 -2.40 -20.12 -31.86
C TYR A 42 -3.44 -19.00 -31.77
N VAL A 43 -3.49 -18.37 -30.60
CA VAL A 43 -4.35 -17.24 -30.28
C VAL A 43 -3.50 -16.08 -29.79
N PHE A 44 -3.96 -14.86 -30.02
CA PHE A 44 -3.35 -13.65 -29.47
C PHE A 44 -3.89 -13.44 -28.05
N ALA A 45 -3.01 -13.36 -27.05
CA ALA A 45 -3.36 -12.86 -25.71
C ALA A 45 -2.57 -11.59 -25.43
N GLY A 46 -3.24 -10.61 -24.84
CA GLY A 46 -2.57 -9.54 -24.13
C GLY A 46 -2.10 -10.06 -22.78
N LYS A 47 -0.80 -9.92 -22.50
CA LYS A 47 -0.21 -10.05 -21.18
C LYS A 47 0.06 -8.64 -20.66
N ALA A 48 -0.64 -8.27 -19.59
CA ALA A 48 -0.41 -6.99 -18.93
C ALA A 48 0.74 -7.12 -17.93
N GLU A 49 1.71 -6.21 -18.00
CA GLU A 49 2.73 -6.02 -16.98
C GLU A 49 2.46 -4.69 -16.25
N SER A 50 2.59 -4.71 -14.94
CA SER A 50 2.28 -3.56 -14.08
C SER A 50 3.37 -3.42 -13.03
N LEU A 51 3.95 -2.22 -12.93
CA LEU A 51 5.03 -1.91 -11.99
C LEU A 51 4.66 -0.66 -11.21
N LEU A 52 4.95 -0.67 -9.90
CA LEU A 52 4.77 0.46 -9.01
C LEU A 52 6.14 0.87 -8.46
N CYS A 53 6.54 2.11 -8.69
CA CYS A 53 7.80 2.67 -8.20
C CYS A 53 7.52 3.59 -7.03
N LEU A 54 7.89 3.17 -5.82
CA LEU A 54 7.72 3.92 -4.58
C LEU A 54 9.05 4.51 -4.12
N GLU A 55 9.00 5.48 -3.20
CA GLU A 55 10.21 5.91 -2.49
C GLU A 55 10.86 4.72 -1.74
N TYR A 56 12.18 4.70 -1.71
CA TYR A 56 12.91 3.65 -1.01
C TYR A 56 12.98 3.94 0.49
N LEU A 57 12.61 2.96 1.31
CA LEU A 57 12.60 3.03 2.77
C LEU A 57 13.59 2.00 3.33
N PRO A 58 14.80 2.42 3.72
CA PRO A 58 15.94 1.52 3.91
C PRO A 58 15.84 0.61 5.13
N ASN A 59 15.01 0.96 6.12
CA ASN A 59 14.80 0.11 7.28
C ASN A 59 13.76 -1.00 7.02
N GLY A 60 13.10 -1.02 5.86
CA GLY A 60 12.10 -2.05 5.55
C GLY A 60 10.84 -1.91 6.42
N SER A 61 10.18 -3.03 6.70
CA SER A 61 8.90 -3.03 7.42
C SER A 61 9.06 -3.10 8.94
N LEU A 62 8.06 -2.60 9.68
CA LEU A 62 7.98 -2.77 11.13
C LEU A 62 7.90 -4.24 11.54
N ASP A 63 7.29 -5.10 10.71
CA ASP A 63 7.22 -6.55 10.94
C ASP A 63 8.62 -7.18 11.10
N GLU A 64 9.58 -6.74 10.29
CA GLU A 64 10.98 -7.19 10.41
C GLU A 64 11.63 -6.75 11.72
N PHE A 65 11.27 -5.58 12.26
CA PHE A 65 11.78 -5.15 13.55
C PHE A 65 11.13 -5.87 14.72
N LEU A 66 9.89 -6.32 14.57
CA LEU A 66 9.17 -7.04 15.62
C LEU A 66 9.55 -8.52 15.67
N SER A 67 9.94 -9.10 14.53
CA SER A 67 10.33 -10.52 14.40
C SER A 67 11.80 -10.80 14.70
N ASP A 68 12.69 -9.83 14.47
CA ASP A 68 14.14 -9.94 14.73
C ASP A 68 14.51 -9.31 16.08
N SER A 69 15.12 -10.09 16.98
CA SER A 69 15.50 -9.62 18.32
C SER A 69 16.52 -8.50 18.32
N ASP A 70 17.47 -8.52 17.38
CA ASP A 70 18.52 -7.51 17.27
C ASP A 70 17.94 -6.21 16.73
N LYS A 71 17.06 -6.28 15.72
CA LYS A 71 16.32 -5.10 15.25
C LYS A 71 15.38 -4.55 16.32
N SER A 72 14.66 -5.42 17.04
CA SER A 72 13.71 -5.02 18.09
C SER A 72 14.37 -4.20 19.20
N SER A 73 15.64 -4.49 19.51
CA SER A 73 16.42 -3.73 20.48
C SER A 73 16.62 -2.24 20.10
N ARG A 74 16.50 -1.91 18.81
CA ARG A 74 16.56 -0.52 18.29
C ARG A 74 15.24 0.23 18.49
N LEU A 75 14.15 -0.47 18.81
CA LEU A 75 12.84 0.13 19.07
C LEU A 75 12.64 0.35 20.57
N ASP A 76 13.30 1.37 21.12
CA ASP A 76 12.99 1.83 22.47
C ASP A 76 11.56 2.39 22.55
N TRP A 77 11.08 2.64 23.76
CA TRP A 77 9.71 3.11 23.96
C TRP A 77 9.43 4.44 23.23
N HIS A 78 10.40 5.35 23.21
CA HIS A 78 10.28 6.63 22.53
C HIS A 78 10.09 6.46 21.02
N THR A 79 10.88 5.57 20.40
CA THR A 79 10.77 5.25 18.97
C THR A 79 9.44 4.56 18.66
N ARG A 80 9.00 3.62 19.51
CA ARG A 80 7.68 2.98 19.35
C ARG A 80 6.55 3.99 19.42
N TYR A 81 6.63 4.95 20.35
CA TYR A 81 5.63 6.01 20.47
C TYR A 81 5.58 6.88 19.21
N LYS A 82 6.74 7.27 18.65
CA LYS A 82 6.80 7.98 17.35
C LYS A 82 6.19 7.19 16.21
N ILE A 83 6.41 5.88 16.17
CA ILE A 83 5.81 4.99 15.17
C ILE A 83 4.28 4.98 15.31
N ILE A 84 3.76 4.89 16.53
CA ILE A 84 2.32 4.96 16.79
C ILE A 84 1.75 6.31 16.35
N GLU A 85 2.38 7.41 16.77
CA GLU A 85 1.96 8.77 16.46
C GLU A 85 1.94 9.03 14.96
N GLY A 86 3.02 8.70 14.25
CA GLY A 86 3.11 8.85 12.80
C GLY A 86 2.09 7.98 12.05
N THR A 87 1.86 6.75 12.51
CA THR A 87 0.83 5.86 11.95
C THR A 87 -0.56 6.49 12.10
N CYS A 88 -0.89 6.99 13.30
CA CYS A 88 -2.16 7.68 13.56
C CYS A 88 -2.30 8.96 12.73
N SER A 89 -1.21 9.70 12.53
CA SER A 89 -1.18 10.90 11.70
C SER A 89 -1.51 10.58 10.24
N GLY A 90 -0.87 9.56 9.66
CA GLY A 90 -1.17 9.08 8.31
C GLY A 90 -2.61 8.61 8.14
N LEU A 91 -3.12 7.81 9.09
CA LEU A 91 -4.52 7.36 9.07
C LEU A 91 -5.51 8.53 9.20
N GLN A 92 -5.22 9.50 10.06
CA GLN A 92 -6.06 10.69 10.20
C GLN A 92 -6.10 11.48 8.89
N TYR A 93 -4.97 11.61 8.20
CA TYR A 93 -4.92 12.26 6.89
C TYR A 93 -5.80 11.53 5.86
N LEU A 94 -5.72 10.19 5.80
CA LEU A 94 -6.57 9.39 4.91
C LEU A 94 -8.06 9.56 5.21
N HIS A 95 -8.45 9.58 6.48
CA HIS A 95 -9.85 9.71 6.88
C HIS A 95 -10.44 11.11 6.66
N LYS A 96 -9.59 12.13 6.48
CA LYS A 96 -10.00 13.53 6.31
C LYS A 96 -9.94 14.04 4.86
N GLN A 97 -9.75 13.15 3.89
CA GLN A 97 -9.72 13.54 2.49
C GLN A 97 -11.05 14.19 2.07
N THR A 98 -10.97 15.21 1.20
CA THR A 98 -12.11 16.07 0.84
C THR A 98 -13.16 15.36 0.00
N ASP A 99 -12.72 14.39 -0.80
CA ASP A 99 -13.59 13.66 -1.73
C ASP A 99 -14.25 12.44 -1.06
N GLY A 100 -14.01 12.26 0.24
CA GLY A 100 -14.50 11.16 1.06
C GLY A 100 -13.36 10.51 1.87
N PRO A 101 -13.65 9.88 3.03
CA PRO A 101 -12.63 9.16 3.79
C PRO A 101 -12.03 8.00 2.97
N ILE A 102 -10.71 7.86 3.01
CA ILE A 102 -10.01 6.68 2.48
C ILE A 102 -9.77 5.69 3.63
N ILE A 103 -10.30 4.48 3.52
CA ILE A 103 -10.05 3.40 4.48
C ILE A 103 -8.98 2.47 3.93
N HIS A 104 -7.90 2.26 4.68
CA HIS A 104 -6.75 1.46 4.23
C HIS A 104 -7.07 -0.04 4.06
N LEU A 105 -7.88 -0.59 4.97
CA LEU A 105 -8.33 -1.99 5.06
C LEU A 105 -7.26 -3.06 5.29
N ASP A 106 -5.97 -2.78 5.10
CA ASP A 106 -4.87 -3.74 5.38
C ASP A 106 -3.77 -3.14 6.26
N LEU A 107 -4.14 -2.49 7.37
CA LEU A 107 -3.17 -1.94 8.31
C LEU A 107 -2.56 -3.06 9.16
N LYS A 108 -1.26 -3.32 8.97
CA LYS A 108 -0.47 -4.33 9.69
C LYS A 108 1.01 -3.93 9.73
N PRO A 109 1.83 -4.52 10.61
CA PRO A 109 3.26 -4.18 10.70
C PRO A 109 4.03 -4.30 9.38
N ALA A 110 3.67 -5.25 8.51
CA ALA A 110 4.30 -5.41 7.20
C ALA A 110 4.04 -4.23 6.25
N ASN A 111 2.95 -3.48 6.47
CA ASN A 111 2.53 -2.33 5.67
C ASN A 111 2.91 -0.99 6.34
N LEU A 112 3.73 -1.04 7.38
CA LEU A 112 4.36 0.12 8.02
C LEU A 112 5.85 0.10 7.70
N LEU A 113 6.24 0.83 6.67
CA LEU A 113 7.65 0.93 6.27
C LEU A 113 8.35 2.04 7.05
N LEU A 114 9.65 1.88 7.32
CA LEU A 114 10.42 2.79 8.15
C LEU A 114 11.50 3.51 7.32
N ASN A 115 11.53 4.84 7.41
CA ASN A 115 12.61 5.64 6.80
C ASN A 115 13.91 5.56 7.62
N ASP A 116 14.97 6.26 7.20
CA ASP A 116 16.26 6.32 7.90
C ASP A 116 16.16 6.74 9.38
N ALA A 117 15.19 7.60 9.71
CA ALA A 117 14.95 8.11 11.06
C ALA A 117 14.02 7.22 11.90
N LEU A 118 13.66 6.02 11.39
CA LEU A 118 12.67 5.11 11.98
C LEU A 118 11.27 5.73 12.11
N GLU A 119 10.94 6.69 11.25
CA GLU A 119 9.59 7.24 11.16
C GLU A 119 8.73 6.38 10.22
N PRO A 120 7.46 6.16 10.57
CA PRO A 120 6.59 5.26 9.83
C PRO A 120 6.03 5.90 8.57
N LYS A 121 5.89 5.10 7.52
CA LYS A 121 5.09 5.39 6.32
C LYS A 121 4.15 4.24 6.03
N LEU A 122 2.86 4.57 5.92
CA LEU A 122 1.82 3.64 5.46
C LEU A 122 2.10 3.26 4.00
N ALA A 123 2.03 1.98 3.69
CA ALA A 123 2.22 1.40 2.37
C ALA A 123 1.16 0.34 2.06
N ASP A 124 1.13 -0.15 0.82
CA ASP A 124 0.18 -1.16 0.31
C ASP A 124 -1.28 -0.70 0.36
N PHE A 125 -1.63 0.17 -0.59
CA PHE A 125 -2.97 0.71 -0.76
C PHE A 125 -3.84 -0.16 -1.69
N GLY A 126 -3.38 -1.36 -2.06
CA GLY A 126 -4.09 -2.23 -3.00
C GLY A 126 -5.50 -2.61 -2.56
N LEU A 127 -5.76 -2.67 -1.25
CA LEU A 127 -7.09 -2.93 -0.69
C LEU A 127 -7.84 -1.66 -0.26
N SER A 128 -7.21 -0.49 -0.32
CA SER A 128 -7.79 0.76 0.17
C SER A 128 -9.05 1.16 -0.60
N ARG A 129 -9.99 1.83 0.08
CA ARG A 129 -11.25 2.27 -0.54
C ARG A 129 -11.60 3.69 -0.15
N LEU A 130 -12.00 4.48 -1.14
CA LEU A 130 -12.68 5.76 -0.93
C LEU A 130 -14.15 5.48 -0.57
N LEU A 131 -14.61 5.98 0.57
CA LEU A 131 -16.02 5.93 0.94
C LEU A 131 -16.77 7.07 0.25
N ASP A 132 -18.00 6.78 -0.19
CA ASP A 132 -18.94 7.82 -0.58
C ASP A 132 -19.40 8.64 0.66
N GLN A 133 -20.11 9.74 0.42
CA GLN A 133 -20.58 10.61 1.49
C GLN A 133 -21.59 9.92 2.44
N GLN A 134 -22.13 8.75 2.07
CA GLN A 134 -22.98 7.93 2.93
C GLN A 134 -22.17 7.11 3.95
N GLY A 135 -20.84 7.05 3.82
CA GLY A 135 -19.91 6.59 4.85
C GLY A 135 -19.92 5.07 5.10
N THR A 136 -20.53 4.29 4.21
CA THR A 136 -20.58 2.83 4.33
C THR A 136 -20.31 2.17 2.98
N VAL A 137 -19.49 1.12 2.98
CA VAL A 137 -19.22 0.31 1.79
C VAL A 137 -19.47 -1.15 2.13
N CYS A 138 -20.22 -1.84 1.27
CA CYS A 138 -20.46 -3.27 1.42
C CYS A 138 -19.23 -4.06 0.92
N THR A 139 -18.70 -4.93 1.77
CA THR A 139 -17.63 -5.86 1.40
C THR A 139 -18.24 -7.12 0.81
N MET A 140 -18.12 -7.28 -0.52
CA MET A 140 -18.63 -8.45 -1.24
C MET A 140 -17.69 -9.67 -1.13
N GLU A 141 -16.40 -9.45 -0.86
CA GLU A 141 -15.36 -10.47 -0.70
C GLU A 141 -14.45 -10.08 0.47
N VAL A 142 -14.23 -11.02 1.40
CA VAL A 142 -13.35 -10.82 2.55
C VAL A 142 -11.90 -10.85 2.08
N ASN A 143 -11.21 -9.71 2.19
CA ASN A 143 -9.80 -9.53 1.87
C ASN A 143 -9.09 -8.88 3.07
N GLY A 144 -7.77 -9.01 3.14
CA GLY A 144 -6.94 -8.53 4.25
C GLY A 144 -6.30 -9.67 5.04
N THR A 145 -5.49 -9.32 6.04
CA THR A 145 -4.77 -10.29 6.89
C THR A 145 -5.45 -10.40 8.26
N LEU A 146 -5.53 -11.61 8.83
CA LEU A 146 -6.09 -11.86 10.18
C LEU A 146 -5.13 -11.40 11.29
#